data_AF-A0AA43ZWW8-F1
#
_entry.id   AF-A0AA43ZWW8-F1
#
_cell.length_a   1.000
_cell.length_b   1.000
_cell.length_c   1.000
_cell.angle_alpha   90.00
_cell.angle_beta   90.00
_cell.angle_gamma   90.00
#
_symmetry.space_group_name_H-M   'P 1'
#
loop_
_entity.id
_entity.type
_entity.pdbx_description
1 polymer ?
#
loop_
_entity_poly.entity_id
_entity_poly.type
_entity_poly.pdbx_seq_one_letter_code
_entity_poly.pdbx_strand_id
1 'polypeptide(L)' 'LGEIVYKEHDASKSSVFDPLGVEIARECRIDISMVDGRNLEQLRRAILGEPFEGTFVDSH' A
#
# COMPACT_ATOMS: atom_id res chain seq x y z
N LEU A 1 6.28 -5.84 3.35
CA LEU A 1 6.61 -4.42 3.69
C LEU A 1 8.02 -3.93 3.34
N GLY A 2 9.08 -4.74 3.38
CA GLY A 2 10.42 -4.31 2.91
C GLY A 2 10.45 -3.84 1.44
N GLU A 3 9.48 -4.25 0.63
CA GLU A 3 9.34 -3.84 -0.77
C GLU A 3 8.82 -2.40 -0.96
N ILE A 4 8.12 -1.80 0.03
CA ILE A 4 7.72 -0.38 -0.01
C ILE A 4 8.94 0.54 0.11
N VAL A 5 9.98 0.08 0.81
CA VAL A 5 11.15 0.91 1.16
C VAL A 5 12.37 0.58 0.29
N TYR A 6 12.51 -0.66 -0.19
CA TYR A 6 13.79 -1.13 -0.75
C TYR A 6 13.75 -1.82 -2.12
N LYS A 7 12.59 -2.06 -2.75
CA LYS A 7 12.56 -2.61 -4.12
C LYS A 7 11.87 -1.65 -5.07
N GLU A 8 12.47 -1.43 -6.23
CA GLU A 8 11.96 -0.60 -7.33
C GLU A 8 10.58 -1.08 -7.82
N HIS A 9 9.51 -0.59 -7.20
CA HIS A 9 8.18 -0.49 -7.77
C HIS A 9 7.84 1.00 -7.78
N ASP A 10 7.06 1.50 -8.75
CA ASP A 10 6.84 2.95 -8.90
C ASP A 10 6.33 3.65 -7.63
N ALA A 11 5.67 2.93 -6.72
CA ALA A 11 5.24 3.44 -5.41
C ALA A 11 6.38 3.60 -4.37
N SER A 12 7.42 2.76 -4.40
CA SER A 12 8.56 2.84 -3.47
C SER A 12 9.55 3.95 -3.83
N LYS A 13 9.69 4.29 -5.12
CA LYS A 13 10.44 5.49 -5.57
C LYS A 13 9.74 6.80 -5.18
N SER A 14 8.46 6.77 -4.83
CA SER A 14 7.61 7.95 -4.67
C SER A 14 7.48 8.47 -3.23
N SER A 15 8.16 7.90 -2.22
CA SER A 15 8.12 8.41 -0.83
C SER A 15 6.71 8.56 -0.23
N VAL A 16 5.72 7.81 -0.73
CA VAL A 16 4.29 7.98 -0.36
C VAL A 16 4.03 7.60 1.11
N PHE A 17 4.86 6.70 1.65
CA PHE A 17 4.78 6.23 3.02
C PHE A 17 6.07 6.53 3.76
N ASP A 18 5.97 7.09 4.96
CA ASP A 18 7.13 7.40 5.77
C ASP A 18 7.73 6.13 6.41
N PRO A 19 9.04 6.10 6.70
CA PRO A 19 9.67 4.92 7.28
C PRO A 19 9.08 4.47 8.62
N LEU A 20 8.62 5.39 9.47
CA LEU A 20 8.03 5.05 10.77
C LEU A 20 6.65 4.39 10.58
N GLY A 21 5.82 4.92 9.67
CA GLY A 21 4.55 4.31 9.28
C GLY A 21 4.70 2.90 8.73
N VAL A 22 5.75 2.65 7.92
CA VAL A 22 6.06 1.30 7.42
C VAL A 22 6.44 0.36 8.56
N GLU A 23 7.25 0.82 9.51
CA GLU A 23 7.68 0.01 10.65
C GLU A 23 6.49 -0.39 11.52
N ILE A 24 5.60 0.55 11.84
CA ILE A 24 4.37 0.28 12.59
C ILE A 24 3.48 -0.72 11.85
N ALA A 25 3.27 -0.53 10.54
CA ALA A 25 2.48 -1.46 9.74
C ALA A 25 3.07 -2.89 9.77
N ARG A 26 4.41 -3.01 9.82
CA ARG A 26 5.11 -4.29 9.88
C ARG A 26 4.97 -4.97 11.22
N GLU A 27 5.22 -4.24 12.29
CA GLU A 27 5.12 -4.78 13.66
C GLU A 27 3.69 -5.17 14.00
N CYS A 28 2.70 -4.41 13.53
CA CYS A 28 1.28 -4.65 13.78
C CYS A 28 0.60 -5.57 12.76
N ARG A 29 1.31 -6.03 11.72
CA ARG A 29 0.76 -6.86 10.61
C ARG A 29 -0.47 -6.20 9.95
N ILE A 30 -0.28 -4.95 9.53
CA ILE A 30 -1.28 -4.17 8.83
C ILE A 30 -0.95 -4.17 7.33
N ASP A 31 -1.79 -4.82 6.55
CA ASP A 31 -1.69 -4.81 5.09
C ASP A 31 -2.01 -3.42 4.54
N ILE A 32 -1.34 -3.04 3.45
CA ILE A 32 -1.47 -1.70 2.85
C ILE A 32 -2.03 -1.80 1.43
N SER A 33 -3.14 -1.10 1.18
CA SER A 33 -3.72 -0.91 -0.15
C SER A 33 -3.51 0.53 -0.61
N MET A 34 -2.77 0.72 -1.71
CA MET A 34 -2.52 2.02 -2.33
C MET A 34 -3.31 2.14 -3.63
N VAL A 35 -4.19 3.15 -3.70
CA VAL A 35 -5.10 3.42 -4.82
C VAL A 35 -5.07 4.88 -5.24
N ASP A 36 -5.34 5.18 -6.51
CA ASP A 36 -5.60 6.56 -6.95
C ASP A 36 -6.93 7.03 -6.35
N GLY A 37 -6.88 7.96 -5.39
CA GLY A 37 -8.06 8.48 -4.69
C GLY A 37 -9.06 9.23 -5.58
N ARG A 38 -8.70 9.54 -6.84
CA ARG A 38 -9.64 10.12 -7.83
C ARG A 38 -10.46 9.06 -8.56
N ASN A 39 -10.01 7.80 -8.54
CA ASN A 39 -10.77 6.69 -9.11
C ASN A 39 -11.66 6.06 -8.03
N LEU A 40 -12.88 6.60 -7.90
CA LEU A 40 -13.84 6.19 -6.87
C LEU A 40 -14.26 4.72 -6.98
N GLU A 41 -14.26 4.15 -8.18
CA GLU A 41 -14.57 2.74 -8.40
C GLU A 41 -13.50 1.85 -7.74
N GLN A 42 -12.23 2.14 -8.01
CA GLN A 42 -11.11 1.37 -7.44
C GLN A 42 -10.97 1.59 -5.94
N LEU A 43 -11.25 2.80 -5.45
CA LEU A 43 -11.31 3.08 -4.01
C LEU A 43 -12.38 2.24 -3.32
N ARG A 44 -13.59 2.14 -3.89
CA ARG A 44 -14.67 1.30 -3.34
C ARG A 44 -14.26 -0.17 -3.28
N ARG A 45 -13.68 -0.69 -4.38
CA ARG A 45 -13.22 -2.08 -4.47
C ARG A 45 -12.18 -2.39 -3.40
N ALA A 46 -11.19 -1.52 -3.22
CA ALA A 46 -10.16 -1.68 -2.19
C ALA A 46 -10.74 -1.67 -0.76
N ILE A 47 -11.66 -0.76 -0.44
CA ILE A 47 -12.33 -0.71 0.88
C ILE A 47 -13.10 -2.00 1.17
N LEU A 48 -13.71 -2.60 0.15
CA LEU A 48 -14.50 -3.84 0.29
C LEU A 48 -13.66 -5.11 0.24
N GLY A 49 -12.34 -5.02 0.04
CA GLY A 49 -11.46 -6.17 -0.12
C GLY A 49 -11.65 -6.90 -1.45
N GLU A 50 -12.27 -6.25 -2.45
CA GLU A 50 -12.36 -6.76 -3.81
C GLU A 50 -11.01 -6.53 -4.54
N PRO A 51 -10.67 -7.34 -5.57
CA PRO A 51 -9.52 -7.05 -6.42
C PRO A 51 -9.61 -5.62 -6.95
N PHE A 52 -8.51 -4.88 -6.97
CA PHE A 52 -8.48 -3.48 -7.43
C PHE A 52 -7.20 -3.20 -8.24
N GLU A 53 -7.18 -2.06 -8.89
CA GLU A 53 -6.03 -1.53 -9.64
C GLU A 53 -5.30 -0.53 -8.75
N GLY A 54 -4.04 -0.85 -8.45
CA GLY A 54 -3.21 -0.13 -7.51
C GLY A 54 -2.10 -1.04 -7.01
N THR A 55 -1.58 -0.76 -5.83
CA THR A 55 -0.56 -1.60 -5.19
C THR A 55 -1.09 -2.16 -3.89
N PHE A 56 -1.03 -3.47 -3.74
CA PHE A 56 -1.27 -4.15 -2.48
C PHE A 56 0.07 -4.59 -1.89
N VAL A 57 0.24 -4.38 -0.59
CA VAL A 57 1.43 -4.80 0.14
C VAL A 57 1.02 -5.66 1.32
N ASP A 58 1.48 -6.89 1.28
CA ASP A 58 1.35 -7.84 2.38
C ASP A 58 2.32 -7.48 3.52
N SER A 59 1.78 -7.51 4.74
CA SER A 59 2.50 -7.25 5.97
C SER A 59 3.09 -8.51 6.62
N HIS A 60 2.75 -9.70 6.13
CA HIS A 60 3.32 -10.99 6.52
C HIS A 60 4.64 -11.29 5.78
#